data_AF-A0A8K0DV97-F1
#
_entry.id   AF-A0A8K0DV97-F1
#
_cell.length_a   1.000
_cell.length_b   1.000
_cell.length_c   1.000
_cell.angle_alpha   90.00
_cell.angle_beta   90.00
_cell.angle_gamma   90.00
#
_symmetry.space_group_name_H-M   'P 1'
#
loop_
_entity.id
_entity.type
_entity.pdbx_description
1 polymer ?
#
loop_
_entity_poly.entity_id
_entity_poly.type
_entity_poly.pdbx_seq_one_letter_code
_entity_poly.pdbx_strand_id
1 'polypeptide(L)'
;MQVTSPYGNNLHKRENTTHGQFAFTTLEAGNYLACFWVDGSNHGGGDVSVNLDWKTGIAAKDWESVARKEKLEGIELELRKLEGSVEAIHENLLYLKTSFNSAVIALEEILPEEEAYLEYDLRLQ
;
A
#
# COMPACT_ATOMS: atom_id res chain seq x y z
N MET A 1 -6.65 -13.32 13.48
CA MET A 1 -6.35 -12.27 12.49
C MET A 1 -5.39 -12.81 11.46
N GLN A 2 -5.63 -12.49 10.19
CA GLN A 2 -4.69 -12.75 9.11
C GLN A 2 -4.63 -11.58 8.14
N VAL A 3 -3.44 -11.31 7.59
CA VAL A 3 -3.24 -10.38 6.49
C VAL A 3 -2.75 -11.14 5.27
N THR A 4 -3.39 -10.93 4.13
CA THR A 4 -3.02 -11.55 2.85
C THR A 4 -2.60 -10.53 1.80
N SER A 5 -1.62 -10.90 0.99
CA SER A 5 -1.17 -10.12 -0.17
C SER A 5 -2.19 -10.20 -1.32
N PRO A 6 -2.05 -9.32 -2.34
CA PRO A 6 -2.93 -9.33 -3.51
C PRO A 6 -2.98 -10.68 -4.24
N TYR A 7 -1.91 -11.48 -4.14
CA TYR A 7 -1.82 -12.81 -4.76
C TYR A 7 -2.17 -13.97 -3.81
N GLY A 8 -2.72 -13.66 -2.63
CA GLY A 8 -3.18 -14.67 -1.68
C GLY A 8 -2.11 -15.18 -0.71
N ASN A 9 -0.89 -14.63 -0.74
CA ASN A 9 0.16 -15.01 0.21
C ASN A 9 -0.18 -14.52 1.62
N ASN A 10 0.00 -15.37 2.63
CA ASN A 10 -0.19 -14.99 4.02
C ASN A 10 1.02 -14.21 4.54
N LEU A 11 0.83 -12.93 4.85
CA LEU A 11 1.88 -12.04 5.34
C LEU A 11 1.93 -12.00 6.87
N HIS A 12 0.78 -12.23 7.50
CA HIS A 12 0.66 -12.27 8.94
C HIS A 12 -0.49 -13.18 9.33
N LYS A 13 -0.26 -14.07 10.31
CA LYS A 13 -1.30 -14.89 10.92
C LYS A 13 -1.08 -14.97 12.43
N ARG A 14 -2.14 -14.67 13.17
CA ARG A 14 -2.22 -14.82 14.63
C ARG A 14 -3.58 -15.36 15.02
N GLU A 15 -3.56 -16.40 15.84
CA GLU A 15 -4.74 -17.04 16.40
C GLU A 15 -4.89 -16.64 17.88
N ASN A 16 -6.11 -16.69 18.40
CA ASN A 16 -6.42 -16.49 19.82
C ASN A 16 -5.81 -15.22 20.47
N THR A 17 -5.80 -14.11 19.74
CA THR A 17 -5.17 -12.85 20.16
C THR A 17 -6.24 -11.82 20.55
N THR A 18 -6.05 -11.14 21.69
CA THR A 18 -6.91 -10.05 22.17
C THR A 18 -6.37 -8.66 21.87
N HIS A 19 -5.06 -8.53 21.65
CA HIS A 19 -4.38 -7.27 21.33
C HIS A 19 -3.09 -7.55 20.55
N GLY A 20 -2.66 -6.61 19.72
CA GLY A 20 -1.39 -6.71 19.02
C GLY A 20 -1.13 -5.55 18.06
N GLN A 21 0.15 -5.36 17.75
CA GLN A 21 0.62 -4.44 16.72
C GLN A 21 1.59 -5.19 15.81
N PHE A 22 1.49 -4.95 14.52
CA PHE A 22 2.38 -5.51 13.52
C PHE A 22 2.57 -4.52 12.39
N ALA A 23 3.69 -4.62 11.70
CA ALA A 23 4.03 -3.83 10.53
C ALA A 23 4.71 -4.73 9.51
N PHE A 24 4.50 -4.43 8.24
CA PHE A 24 5.16 -5.11 7.13
C PHE A 24 5.32 -4.11 5.99
N THR A 25 6.33 -4.32 5.16
CA THR A 25 6.51 -3.57 3.92
C THR A 25 5.88 -4.34 2.78
N THR A 26 5.02 -3.69 2.02
CA THR A 26 4.42 -4.27 0.81
C THR A 26 5.46 -4.39 -0.28
N LEU A 27 5.61 -5.57 -0.87
CA LEU A 27 6.50 -5.81 -2.01
C LEU A 27 5.77 -5.73 -3.36
N GLU A 28 4.45 -5.79 -3.32
CA GLU A 28 3.59 -5.98 -4.49
C GLU A 28 2.54 -4.86 -4.51
N ALA A 29 2.26 -4.32 -5.70
CA ALA A 29 1.16 -3.39 -5.85
C ALA A 29 -0.17 -4.15 -5.81
N GLY A 30 -1.16 -3.62 -5.11
CA GLY A 30 -2.51 -4.15 -5.11
C GLY A 30 -3.19 -4.10 -3.75
N ASN A 31 -4.28 -4.86 -3.64
CA ASN A 31 -5.14 -4.88 -2.44
C ASN A 31 -4.65 -5.91 -1.42
N TYR A 32 -4.33 -5.42 -0.23
CA TYR A 32 -4.02 -6.25 0.93
C TYR A 32 -5.27 -6.40 1.79
N LEU A 33 -5.56 -7.61 2.26
CA LEU A 33 -6.77 -7.89 3.04
C LEU A 33 -6.39 -8.26 4.47
N ALA A 34 -6.98 -7.56 5.44
CA ALA A 34 -6.88 -7.89 6.86
C ALA A 34 -8.19 -8.51 7.36
N CYS A 35 -8.14 -9.79 7.71
CA CYS A 35 -9.27 -10.57 8.19
C CYS A 35 -9.22 -10.74 9.72
N PHE A 36 -10.36 -10.53 10.37
CA PHE A 36 -10.59 -10.82 11.78
C PHE A 36 -11.71 -11.85 11.89
N TRP A 37 -11.52 -12.87 12.72
CA TRP A 37 -12.53 -13.90 12.97
C TRP A 37 -12.43 -14.37 14.41
N VAL A 38 -13.52 -14.96 14.89
CA VAL A 38 -13.67 -15.52 16.22
C VAL A 38 -13.95 -17.00 16.05
N ASP A 39 -13.24 -17.82 16.80
CA ASP A 39 -13.44 -19.26 16.76
C ASP A 39 -14.72 -19.59 17.54
N GLY A 40 -15.60 -20.41 16.97
CA GLY A 40 -16.96 -20.67 17.48
C GLY A 40 -17.06 -21.41 18.83
N SER A 41 -15.96 -21.53 19.58
CA SER A 41 -15.88 -22.16 20.90
C SER A 41 -16.25 -21.23 22.05
N ASN A 42 -16.44 -19.93 21.81
CA ASN A 42 -17.00 -19.02 22.81
C ASN A 42 -18.52 -19.19 22.89
N HIS A 43 -18.96 -20.09 23.78
CA HIS A 43 -20.35 -20.45 24.07
C HIS A 43 -21.24 -19.33 24.65
N GLY A 44 -20.83 -18.07 24.57
CA GLY A 44 -21.66 -16.91 24.94
C GLY A 44 -21.72 -15.98 23.75
N GLY A 45 -22.85 -15.95 23.05
CA GLY A 45 -23.12 -15.08 21.90
C GLY A 45 -23.17 -13.59 22.27
N GLY A 46 -22.05 -13.07 22.78
CA GLY A 46 -21.83 -11.66 23.02
C GLY A 46 -21.16 -11.00 21.82
N ASP A 47 -21.48 -9.74 21.59
CA ASP A 47 -20.85 -8.93 20.55
C ASP A 47 -19.33 -8.83 20.78
N VAL A 48 -18.57 -8.98 19.69
CA VAL A 48 -17.12 -8.79 19.69
C VAL A 48 -16.80 -7.44 19.10
N SER A 49 -16.23 -6.56 19.92
CA SER A 49 -15.77 -5.24 19.50
C SER A 49 -14.28 -5.28 19.16
N VAL A 50 -13.92 -4.82 17.96
CA VAL A 50 -12.53 -4.70 17.52
C VAL A 50 -12.17 -3.23 17.39
N ASN A 51 -11.15 -2.79 18.12
CA ASN A 51 -10.55 -1.47 17.93
C ASN A 51 -9.33 -1.60 17.00
N LEU A 52 -9.33 -0.86 15.90
CA LEU A 52 -8.30 -0.94 14.86
C LEU A 52 -7.69 0.44 14.58
N ASP A 53 -6.39 0.57 14.81
CA ASP A 53 -5.58 1.67 14.29
C ASP A 53 -4.80 1.15 13.07
N TRP A 54 -5.11 1.68 11.89
CA TRP A 54 -4.51 1.27 10.63
C TRP A 54 -3.73 2.44 10.02
N LYS A 55 -2.45 2.21 9.73
CA LYS A 55 -1.54 3.21 9.15
C LYS A 55 -0.87 2.64 7.90
N THR A 56 -0.65 3.49 6.91
CA THR A 56 0.06 3.16 5.66
C THR A 56 1.08 4.24 5.32
N GLY A 57 2.00 3.90 4.41
CA GLY A 57 3.02 4.83 3.91
C GLY A 57 3.85 5.44 5.03
N ILE A 58 4.12 6.74 4.93
CA ILE A 58 4.97 7.46 5.88
C ILE A 58 4.39 7.50 7.31
N ALA A 59 3.05 7.42 7.45
CA ALA A 59 2.40 7.38 8.75
C ALA A 59 2.63 6.06 9.50
N ALA A 60 2.97 4.98 8.80
CA ALA A 60 3.29 3.69 9.39
C ALA A 60 4.76 3.59 9.87
N LYS A 61 5.60 4.58 9.57
CA LYS A 61 7.02 4.59 9.98
C LYS A 61 7.14 4.66 11.50
N ASP A 62 8.05 3.85 12.05
CA ASP A 62 8.34 3.86 13.48
C ASP A 62 9.22 5.07 13.85
N TRP A 63 8.55 6.21 14.02
CA TRP A 63 9.18 7.45 14.42
C TRP A 63 9.81 7.40 15.81
N GLU A 64 9.33 6.51 16.69
CA GLU A 64 9.90 6.34 18.03
C GLU A 64 11.29 5.68 17.94
N SER A 65 11.43 4.65 17.09
CA SER A 65 12.74 4.06 16.80
C SER A 65 13.70 5.03 16.12
N VAL A 66 13.22 5.85 15.19
CA VAL A 66 14.04 6.89 14.55
C VAL A 66 14.51 7.90 15.59
N ALA A 67 13.60 8.41 16.43
CA ALA A 67 13.91 9.35 17.49
C ALA A 67 14.98 8.82 18.44
N ARG A 68 14.83 7.58 18.93
CA ARG A 68 15.82 6.95 19.82
C ARG A 68 17.17 6.74 19.16
N LYS A 69 17.20 6.27 17.90
CA LYS A 69 18.44 5.97 17.18
C LYS A 69 19.25 7.24 16.90
N GLU A 70 18.57 8.31 16.52
CA GLU A 70 19.19 9.56 16.13
C GLU A 70 19.24 10.60 17.26
N LYS A 71 18.69 10.26 18.43
CA LYS A 71 18.59 11.12 19.61
C LYS A 71 17.89 12.46 19.32
N LEU A 72 16.83 12.39 18.52
CA LEU A 72 16.03 13.55 18.15
C LEU A 72 14.95 13.78 19.20
N GLU A 73 14.76 15.03 19.61
CA GLU A 73 13.77 15.42 20.61
C GLU A 73 13.00 16.67 20.18
N GLY A 74 11.79 16.85 20.74
CA GLY A 74 10.97 18.04 20.53
C GLY A 74 10.81 18.41 19.05
N ILE A 75 11.25 19.62 18.69
CA ILE A 75 11.09 20.17 17.35
C ILE A 75 11.95 19.46 16.28
N GLU A 76 13.09 18.89 16.65
CA GLU A 76 13.96 18.18 15.71
C GLU A 76 13.28 16.91 15.17
N LEU A 77 12.57 16.20 16.05
CA LEU A 77 11.77 15.05 15.66
C LEU A 77 10.62 15.46 14.72
N GLU A 78 9.94 16.57 15.01
CA GLU A 78 8.86 17.07 14.16
C GLU A 78 9.37 17.51 12.78
N LEU A 79 10.53 18.16 12.70
CA LEU A 79 11.19 18.47 11.43
C LEU A 79 11.57 17.22 10.66
N ARG A 80 12.07 16.18 11.33
CA ARG A 80 12.40 14.90 10.67
C ARG A 80 11.15 14.17 10.15
N LYS A 81 10.03 14.23 10.88
CA LYS A 81 8.74 13.72 10.40
C LYS A 81 8.27 14.46 9.14
N LEU A 82 8.43 15.79 9.12
CA LEU A 82 8.10 16.61 7.96
C LEU A 82 8.99 16.28 6.76
N GLU A 83 10.29 16.15 6.96
CA GLU A 83 11.26 15.74 5.94
C GLU A 83 10.86 14.41 5.31
N GLY A 84 10.59 13.38 6.12
CA GLY A 84 10.15 12.08 5.59
C GLY A 84 8.79 12.14 4.88
N SER A 85 7.91 13.07 5.27
CA SER A 85 6.64 13.30 4.56
C SER A 85 6.87 13.93 3.19
N VAL A 86 7.79 14.89 3.09
CA VAL A 86 8.18 15.50 1.81
C VAL A 86 8.85 14.48 0.91
N GLU A 87 9.74 13.64 1.42
CA GLU A 87 10.36 12.53 0.67
C GLU A 87 9.31 11.58 0.10
N ALA A 88 8.36 11.13 0.92
CA ALA A 88 7.29 10.23 0.46
C ALA A 88 6.40 10.87 -0.62
N ILE A 89 6.10 12.17 -0.51
CA ILE A 89 5.38 12.92 -1.56
C ILE A 89 6.21 12.99 -2.84
N HIS A 90 7.51 13.26 -2.72
CA HIS A 90 8.42 13.35 -3.85
C HIS A 90 8.53 12.03 -4.60
N GLU A 91 8.69 10.91 -3.88
CA GLU A 91 8.71 9.56 -4.46
C GLU A 91 7.40 9.22 -5.17
N ASN A 92 6.25 9.57 -4.57
CA ASN A 92 4.94 9.38 -5.22
C ASN A 92 4.81 10.19 -6.50
N LEU A 93 5.28 11.44 -6.53
CA LEU A 93 5.30 12.27 -7.74
C LEU A 93 6.15 11.65 -8.85
N LEU A 94 7.34 11.12 -8.50
CA LEU A 94 8.21 10.44 -9.44
C LEU A 94 7.58 9.15 -9.98
N TYR A 95 6.90 8.39 -9.11
CA TYR A 95 6.15 7.20 -9.51
C TYR A 95 5.07 7.55 -10.53
N LEU A 96 4.24 8.55 -10.23
CA LEU A 96 3.17 8.99 -11.14
C LEU A 96 3.74 9.47 -12.47
N LYS A 97 4.78 10.31 -12.45
CA LYS A 97 5.44 10.80 -13.67
C LYS A 97 5.95 9.65 -14.54
N THR A 98 6.61 8.67 -13.93
CA THR A 98 7.12 7.50 -14.64
C THR A 98 5.99 6.68 -15.23
N SER A 99 4.92 6.44 -14.46
CA SER A 99 3.73 5.71 -14.91
C SER A 99 3.04 6.38 -16.08
N PHE A 100 2.87 7.71 -16.04
CA PHE A 100 2.29 8.46 -17.16
C PHE A 100 3.16 8.40 -18.41
N ASN A 101 4.48 8.57 -18.27
CA ASN A 101 5.39 8.49 -19.41
C ASN A 101 5.32 7.10 -20.08
N SER A 102 5.29 6.02 -19.29
CA SER A 102 5.13 4.67 -19.83
C SER A 102 3.80 4.49 -20.57
N ALA A 103 2.70 5.06 -20.06
CA ALA A 103 1.41 5.01 -20.74
C ALA A 103 1.42 5.81 -22.06
N VAL A 104 2.08 6.97 -22.09
CA VAL A 104 2.24 7.77 -23.33
C VAL A 104 3.02 7.00 -24.38
N ILE A 105 4.15 6.38 -24.00
CA ILE A 105 4.95 5.57 -24.93
C ILE A 105 4.11 4.42 -25.50
N ALA A 106 3.37 3.70 -24.65
CA ALA A 106 2.50 2.62 -25.11
C ALA A 106 1.42 3.12 -26.09
N LEU A 107 0.85 4.31 -25.85
CA LEU A 107 -0.11 4.91 -26.78
C LEU A 107 0.56 5.32 -28.10
N GLU A 108 1.75 5.90 -28.07
CA GLU A 108 2.51 6.25 -29.28
C GLU A 108 2.90 5.02 -30.12
N GLU A 109 3.10 3.86 -29.50
CA GLU A 109 3.36 2.60 -30.22
C GLU A 109 2.08 1.96 -30.79
N ILE A 110 0.96 2.02 -30.06
CA ILE A 110 -0.29 1.35 -30.44
C ILE A 110 -1.11 2.15 -31.45
N LEU A 111 -1.15 3.49 -31.32
CA LEU A 111 -1.96 4.36 -32.19
C LEU A 111 -1.62 4.22 -33.69
N PRO A 112 -0.35 4.18 -34.12
CA PRO A 112 -0.01 3.99 -35.53
C PRO A 112 -0.43 2.61 -36.07
N GLU A 113 -0.42 1.58 -35.21
CA GLU A 113 -0.89 0.25 -35.60
C GLU A 113 -2.40 0.25 -35.84
N GLU A 114 -3.19 0.81 -34.92
CA GLU A 114 -4.65 0.94 -35.09
C GLU A 114 -5.02 1.79 -36.32
N GLU A 115 -4.33 2.91 -36.57
CA GLU A 115 -4.56 3.73 -37.77
C GLU A 115 -4.27 2.95 -39.06
N ALA A 116 -3.19 2.16 -39.10
CA ALA A 116 -2.85 1.34 -40.27
C ALA A 116 -3.90 0.25 -40.55
N TYR A 117 -4.46 -0.37 -39.50
CA TYR A 117 -5.55 -1.34 -39.65
C TYR A 117 -6.84 -0.70 -40.20
N LEU A 118 -7.21 0.48 -39.68
CA LEU A 118 -8.37 1.23 -40.18
C LEU A 118 -8.18 1.67 -41.63
N GLU A 119 -6.99 2.14 -41.99
CA GLU A 119 -6.67 2.55 -43.36
C GLU A 119 -6.68 1.36 -44.34
N TYR A 120 -6.27 0.17 -43.87
CA TYR A 120 -6.34 -1.07 -44.64
C TYR A 120 -7.78 -1.51 -44.92
N ASP A 121 -8.66 -1.48 -43.93
CA ASP A 121 -10.08 -1.81 -44.08
C ASP A 121 -10.81 -0.83 -45.01
N LEU A 122 -10.49 0.47 -44.92
CA LEU A 122 -11.01 1.51 -45.81
C LEU A 122 -10.60 1.32 -47.29
N ARG A 123 -9.44 0.73 -47.55
CA ARG A 123 -8.98 0.42 -48.93
C ARG A 123 -9.63 -0.83 -49.52
N LEU A 124 -10.27 -1.66 -48.71
CA LEU A 124 -10.94 -2.89 -49.13
C LEU A 124 -12.44 -2.69 -49.43
N GLN A 125 -12.98 -1.49 -49.24
CA GLN A 125 -14.32 -1.06 -49.69
C GLN A 125 -14.26 -0.34 -51.03
#